data_AF-A0A928KVJ2-F1
#
_entry.id   AF-A0A928KVJ2-F1
#
_cell.length_a   1.000
_cell.length_b   1.000
_cell.length_c   1.000
_cell.angle_alpha   90.00
_cell.angle_beta   90.00
_cell.angle_gamma   90.00
#
_symmetry.space_group_name_H-M   'P 1'
#
loop_
_entity.id
_entity.type
_entity.pdbx_description
1 polymer ?
#
loop_
_entity_poly.entity_id
_entity_poly.type
_entity_poly.pdbx_seq_one_letter_code
_entity_poly.pdbx_strand_id
1 'polypeptide(L)'
;MVIECLAIFGIIFAVMMICIFKKDEENDRKNAKLVVPLLILPGAHIIAYFGSEWISMILPLDYFLVYLLIDTMALVTSGILVGVFAKYIEAKGNKIAYGVIALIYNLVLSYFLMYELLLRLYAYLIENYDTILASVSMP
;
A
#
# COMPACT_ATOMS: atom_id res chain seq x y z
N MET A 1 1.53 8.03 -10.11
CA MET A 1 1.43 6.77 -9.34
C MET A 1 0.07 6.46 -8.68
N VAL A 2 -0.73 7.45 -8.23
CA VAL A 2 -2.05 7.16 -7.61
C VAL A 2 -3.03 6.48 -8.59
N ILE A 3 -3.01 6.87 -9.87
CA ILE A 3 -3.85 6.27 -10.91
C ILE A 3 -3.46 4.82 -11.15
N GLU A 4 -2.16 4.52 -11.20
CA GLU A 4 -1.63 3.17 -11.33
C GLU A 4 -2.01 2.33 -10.09
N CYS A 5 -1.94 2.92 -8.90
CA CYS A 5 -2.34 2.26 -7.66
C CYS A 5 -3.85 1.97 -7.60
N LEU A 6 -4.68 2.88 -8.12
CA LEU A 6 -6.12 2.67 -8.34
C LEU A 6 -6.38 1.54 -9.35
N ALA A 7 -5.61 1.46 -10.43
CA ALA A 7 -5.73 0.39 -11.41
C ALA A 7 -5.35 -0.97 -10.79
N ILE A 8 -4.24 -1.05 -10.06
CA ILE A 8 -3.82 -2.27 -9.34
C ILE A 8 -4.88 -2.68 -8.32
N PHE A 9 -5.36 -1.74 -7.51
CA PHE A 9 -6.44 -1.98 -6.55
C PHE A 9 -7.71 -2.50 -7.26
N GLY A 10 -8.12 -1.85 -8.35
CA GLY A 10 -9.29 -2.23 -9.13
C GLY A 10 -9.19 -3.64 -9.73
N ILE A 11 -8.03 -4.01 -10.28
CA ILE A 11 -7.78 -5.35 -10.84
C ILE A 11 -7.88 -6.40 -9.73
N ILE A 12 -7.18 -6.20 -8.61
CA ILE A 12 -7.17 -7.15 -7.50
C ILE A 12 -8.56 -7.27 -6.86
N PHE A 13 -9.27 -6.14 -6.73
CA PHE A 13 -10.64 -6.10 -6.22
C PHE A 13 -11.61 -6.81 -7.18
N ALA A 14 -11.46 -6.63 -8.49
CA ALA A 14 -12.27 -7.34 -9.49
C ALA A 14 -12.04 -8.86 -9.41
N VAL A 15 -10.79 -9.31 -9.29
CA VAL A 15 -10.46 -10.73 -9.09
C VAL A 15 -11.11 -11.27 -7.81
N MET A 16 -11.02 -10.52 -6.70
CA MET A 16 -11.68 -10.88 -5.45
C MET A 16 -13.20 -11.01 -5.62
N MET A 17 -13.83 -10.06 -6.31
CA MET A 17 -15.28 -10.08 -6.56
C MET A 17 -15.69 -11.25 -7.44
N ILE A 18 -14.93 -11.57 -8.49
CA ILE A 18 -15.18 -12.74 -9.35
C ILE A 18 -15.15 -14.03 -8.51
N CYS A 19 -14.17 -14.17 -7.61
CA CYS A 19 -14.08 -15.32 -6.70
C CYS A 19 -15.25 -15.39 -5.70
N ILE A 20 -15.82 -14.25 -5.27
CA ILE A 20 -16.97 -14.21 -4.35
C ILE A 20 -18.29 -14.52 -5.08
N PHE A 21 -18.46 -14.01 -6.30
CA PHE A 21 -19.70 -14.16 -7.07
C PHE A 21 -19.83 -15.50 -7.78
N LYS A 22 -18.74 -16.25 -7.96
CA LYS A 22 -18.82 -17.66 -8.35
C LYS A 22 -19.50 -18.45 -7.23
N LYS A 23 -20.69 -18.94 -7.53
CA LYS A 23 -21.68 -19.43 -6.54
C LYS A 23 -21.45 -20.89 -6.13
N ASP A 24 -20.60 -21.64 -6.85
CA ASP A 24 -20.64 -23.10 -6.84
C ASP A 24 -19.58 -23.82 -6.01
N GLU A 25 -18.53 -23.17 -5.50
CA GLU A 25 -17.54 -23.86 -4.68
C GLU A 25 -17.17 -23.10 -3.40
N GLU A 26 -17.30 -23.78 -2.26
CA GLU A 26 -16.81 -23.32 -0.97
C GLU A 26 -15.30 -22.98 -1.01
N ASN A 27 -14.56 -23.63 -1.91
CA ASN A 27 -13.14 -23.35 -2.18
C ASN A 27 -12.89 -21.97 -2.80
N ASP A 28 -13.76 -21.48 -3.68
CA ASP A 28 -13.58 -20.17 -4.33
C ASP A 28 -13.76 -19.01 -3.35
N ARG A 29 -14.65 -19.18 -2.36
CA ARG A 29 -14.80 -18.21 -1.25
C ARG A 29 -13.61 -18.20 -0.30
N LYS A 30 -12.95 -19.36 -0.09
CA LYS A 30 -11.69 -19.44 0.67
C LYS A 30 -10.56 -18.74 -0.09
N ASN A 31 -10.53 -18.86 -1.41
CA ASN A 31 -9.55 -18.18 -2.26
C ASN A 31 -9.73 -16.65 -2.25
N ALA A 32 -10.96 -16.14 -2.23
CA ALA A 32 -11.22 -14.69 -2.13
C ALA A 32 -10.60 -14.05 -0.87
N LYS A 33 -10.61 -14.78 0.25
CA LYS A 33 -10.01 -14.33 1.52
C LYS A 33 -8.49 -14.16 1.42
N LEU A 34 -7.81 -14.94 0.57
CA LEU A 34 -6.37 -14.85 0.35
C LEU A 34 -5.98 -13.57 -0.42
N VAL A 35 -6.93 -12.93 -1.10
CA VAL A 35 -6.65 -11.71 -1.88
C VAL A 35 -6.69 -10.46 -1.00
N VAL A 36 -7.39 -10.51 0.15
CA VAL A 36 -7.61 -9.37 1.05
C VAL A 36 -6.30 -8.68 1.49
N PRO A 37 -5.25 -9.40 1.93
CA PRO A 37 -4.00 -8.75 2.35
C PRO A 37 -3.36 -7.93 1.23
N LEU A 38 -3.46 -8.38 -0.03
CA LEU A 38 -2.86 -7.70 -1.18
C LEU A 38 -3.53 -6.36 -1.51
N LEU A 39 -4.78 -6.15 -1.08
CA LEU A 39 -5.52 -4.89 -1.26
C LEU A 39 -5.15 -3.82 -0.24
N ILE A 40 -4.57 -4.20 0.89
CA ILE A 40 -4.34 -3.29 2.02
C ILE A 40 -3.32 -2.23 1.66
N LEU A 41 -2.22 -2.62 1.03
CA LEU A 41 -1.15 -1.69 0.65
C LEU A 41 -1.63 -0.64 -0.38
N PRO A 42 -2.17 -1.02 -1.55
CA PRO A 42 -2.65 -0.03 -2.52
C PRO A 42 -3.85 0.76 -1.99
N GLY A 43 -4.74 0.13 -1.19
CA GLY A 43 -5.87 0.83 -0.58
C GLY A 43 -5.44 1.88 0.44
N ALA A 44 -4.48 1.55 1.30
CA ALA A 44 -3.92 2.49 2.27
C ALA A 44 -3.20 3.65 1.58
N HIS A 45 -2.47 3.40 0.49
CA HIS A 45 -1.83 4.46 -0.28
C HIS A 45 -2.83 5.44 -0.89
N ILE A 46 -3.97 4.94 -1.41
CA ILE A 46 -5.06 5.79 -1.91
C ILE A 46 -5.67 6.60 -0.77
N ILE A 47 -5.90 5.99 0.38
CA ILE A 47 -6.43 6.68 1.57
C ILE A 47 -5.42 7.73 2.08
N ALA A 48 -4.12 7.42 2.08
CA ALA A 48 -3.07 8.37 2.41
C ALA A 48 -3.10 9.56 1.47
N TYR A 49 -3.31 9.34 0.17
CA TYR A 49 -3.41 10.41 -0.83
C TYR A 49 -4.50 11.42 -0.50
N PHE A 50 -5.72 10.93 -0.27
CA PHE A 50 -6.86 11.81 -0.02
C PHE A 50 -6.99 12.27 1.43
N GLY A 51 -6.41 11.52 2.37
CA GLY A 51 -6.58 11.73 3.81
C GLY A 51 -5.42 12.45 4.50
N SER A 52 -4.23 12.49 3.90
CA SER A 52 -3.06 13.12 4.54
C SER A 52 -3.22 14.62 4.76
N GLU A 53 -3.95 15.35 3.91
CA GLU A 53 -4.30 16.76 4.16
C GLU A 53 -5.12 16.91 5.45
N TRP A 54 -6.17 16.11 5.61
CA TRP A 54 -7.02 16.10 6.80
C TRP A 54 -6.27 15.67 8.06
N ILE A 55 -5.36 14.69 7.93
CA ILE A 55 -4.55 14.19 9.05
C ILE A 55 -3.50 15.22 9.46
N SER A 56 -2.88 15.93 8.51
CA SER A 56 -1.89 16.97 8.76
C SER A 56 -2.47 18.21 9.46
N MET A 57 -3.79 18.43 9.37
CA MET A 57 -4.47 19.46 10.16
C MET A 57 -4.63 19.06 11.63
N ILE A 58 -4.67 17.77 11.94
CA ILE A 58 -4.92 17.25 13.30
C ILE A 58 -3.59 16.94 14.01
N LEU A 59 -2.61 16.45 13.26
CA LEU A 59 -1.27 16.12 13.75
C LEU A 59 -0.27 17.12 13.18
N PRO A 60 0.57 17.78 14.02
CA PRO A 60 1.61 18.71 13.58
C PRO A 60 2.80 17.94 12.97
N LEU A 61 2.51 17.11 11.98
CA LEU A 61 3.44 16.25 11.28
C LEU A 61 3.42 16.66 9.80
N ASP A 62 4.61 16.71 9.22
CA ASP A 62 4.77 17.02 7.80
C ASP A 62 3.99 16.02 6.95
N TYR A 63 3.34 16.51 5.89
CA TYR A 63 2.53 15.74 4.96
C TYR A 63 3.28 14.50 4.47
N PHE A 64 4.56 14.67 4.11
CA PHE A 64 5.43 13.58 3.67
C PHE A 64 5.59 12.49 4.73
N LEU A 65 5.74 12.89 6.01
CA LEU A 65 6.00 11.96 7.10
C LEU A 65 4.74 11.18 7.48
N VAL A 66 3.58 11.83 7.45
CA VAL A 66 2.27 11.16 7.59
C VAL A 66 2.09 10.11 6.50
N TYR A 67 2.39 10.48 5.25
CA TYR A 67 2.25 9.60 4.11
C TYR A 67 3.13 8.35 4.20
N LEU A 68 4.43 8.56 4.50
CA LEU A 68 5.40 7.50 4.68
C LEU A 68 4.99 6.53 5.81
N LEU A 69 4.46 7.07 6.90
CA LEU A 69 4.05 6.29 8.06
C LEU A 69 2.83 5.41 7.74
N ILE A 70 1.84 5.94 7.01
CA ILE A 70 0.68 5.17 6.56
C ILE A 70 1.12 4.01 5.65
N ASP A 71 1.95 4.28 4.64
CA ASP A 71 2.42 3.25 3.71
C ASP A 71 3.27 2.17 4.41
N THR A 72 4.13 2.58 5.35
CA THR A 72 4.94 1.64 6.14
C THR A 72 4.07 0.76 7.04
N MET A 73 3.07 1.35 7.71
CA MET A 73 2.12 0.59 8.54
C MET A 73 1.27 -0.36 7.69
N ALA A 74 0.87 0.07 6.50
CA ALA A 74 0.14 -0.76 5.55
C ALA A 74 0.99 -1.96 5.06
N LEU A 75 2.29 -1.77 4.85
CA LEU A 75 3.21 -2.85 4.50
C LEU A 75 3.32 -3.90 5.61
N VAL A 76 3.53 -3.45 6.85
CA VAL A 76 3.64 -4.35 8.01
C VAL A 76 2.33 -5.10 8.23
N THR A 77 1.21 -4.40 8.24
CA THR A 77 -0.12 -5.01 8.44
C THR A 77 -0.48 -5.99 7.34
N SER A 78 -0.22 -5.65 6.07
CA SER A 78 -0.40 -6.55 4.94
C SER A 78 0.48 -7.80 5.08
N GLY A 79 1.75 -7.66 5.43
CA GLY A 79 2.66 -8.78 5.65
C GLY A 79 2.20 -9.74 6.77
N ILE A 80 1.75 -9.19 7.90
CA ILE A 80 1.17 -9.98 9.00
C ILE A 80 -0.07 -10.74 8.51
N LEU A 81 -0.96 -10.06 7.79
CA LEU A 81 -2.19 -10.66 7.28
C LEU A 81 -1.90 -11.73 6.25
N VAL A 82 -0.92 -11.58 5.36
CA VAL A 82 -0.45 -12.66 4.48
C VAL A 82 -0.12 -13.91 5.29
N GLY A 83 0.61 -13.78 6.39
CA GLY A 83 0.96 -14.90 7.28
C GLY A 83 -0.26 -15.53 7.97
N VAL A 84 -1.23 -14.73 8.40
CA VAL A 84 -2.50 -15.20 8.99
C VAL A 84 -3.34 -15.94 7.95
N PHE A 85 -3.51 -15.36 6.77
CA PHE A 85 -4.33 -15.93 5.70
C PHE A 85 -3.69 -17.16 5.05
N ALA A 86 -2.36 -17.25 5.04
CA ALA A 86 -1.65 -18.46 4.62
C ALA A 86 -1.99 -19.70 5.48
N LYS A 87 -2.57 -19.54 6.68
CA LYS A 87 -3.06 -20.67 7.49
C LYS A 87 -4.30 -21.35 6.91
N TYR A 88 -5.05 -20.68 6.02
CA TYR A 88 -6.22 -21.28 5.36
C TYR A 88 -5.84 -22.19 4.17
N ILE A 89 -4.55 -22.26 3.81
CA ILE A 89 -4.06 -23.13 2.74
C ILE A 89 -3.59 -24.46 3.34
N GLU A 90 -4.26 -25.55 3.00
CA GLU A 90 -3.96 -26.90 3.51
C GLU A 90 -2.65 -27.46 2.94
N ALA A 91 -2.41 -27.26 1.64
CA ALA A 91 -1.21 -27.76 0.96
C ALA A 91 0.03 -26.92 1.32
N LYS A 92 1.00 -27.53 2.02
CA LYS A 92 2.23 -26.86 2.48
C LYS A 92 3.03 -26.18 1.35
N GLY A 93 3.07 -26.78 0.15
CA GLY A 93 3.71 -26.17 -1.03
C GLY A 93 3.01 -24.89 -1.48
N ASN A 94 1.67 -24.94 -1.64
CA ASN A 94 0.87 -23.78 -2.04
C ASN A 94 0.90 -22.68 -0.98
N LYS A 95 0.99 -23.04 0.30
CA LYS A 95 1.13 -22.10 1.41
C LYS A 95 2.41 -21.29 1.32
N ILE A 96 3.54 -21.96 1.08
CA ILE A 96 4.84 -21.30 0.94
C ILE A 96 4.85 -20.44 -0.33
N ALA A 97 4.36 -20.97 -1.45
CA ALA A 97 4.29 -20.23 -2.71
C ALA A 97 3.46 -18.95 -2.57
N TYR A 98 2.25 -19.03 -1.98
CA TYR A 98 1.42 -17.86 -1.72
C TYR A 98 2.12 -16.85 -0.82
N GLY A 99 2.72 -17.29 0.30
CA GLY A 99 3.42 -16.39 1.22
C GLY A 99 4.59 -15.66 0.55
N VAL A 100 5.40 -16.37 -0.23
CA VAL A 100 6.55 -15.79 -0.95
C VAL A 100 6.08 -14.81 -2.02
N ILE A 101 5.11 -15.19 -2.86
CA ILE A 101 4.61 -14.34 -3.94
C ILE A 101 3.95 -13.08 -3.37
N ALA A 102 3.13 -13.21 -2.33
CA ALA A 102 2.45 -12.08 -1.70
C ALA A 102 3.44 -11.13 -1.01
N LEU A 103 4.51 -11.66 -0.39
CA LEU A 103 5.58 -10.83 0.17
C LEU A 103 6.37 -10.09 -0.92
N ILE A 104 6.72 -10.77 -2.02
CA ILE A 104 7.39 -10.14 -3.16
C ILE A 104 6.52 -9.02 -3.73
N TYR A 105 5.23 -9.29 -3.94
CA TYR A 105 4.28 -8.27 -4.39
C TYR A 105 4.26 -7.04 -3.47
N ASN A 106 4.11 -7.25 -2.16
CA ASN A 106 4.07 -6.16 -1.19
C ASN A 106 5.37 -5.36 -1.17
N LEU A 107 6.54 -6.02 -1.24
CA LEU A 107 7.84 -5.36 -1.27
C LEU A 107 8.03 -4.54 -2.55
N VAL A 108 7.72 -5.13 -3.72
CA VAL A 108 7.84 -4.46 -5.02
C VAL A 108 6.92 -3.25 -5.08
N LEU A 109 5.64 -3.42 -4.71
CA LEU A 109 4.69 -2.33 -4.72
C LEU A 109 5.09 -1.22 -3.75
N SER A 110 5.51 -1.56 -2.53
CA SER A 110 5.97 -0.58 -1.54
C SER A 110 7.22 0.16 -2.00
N TYR A 111 8.17 -0.52 -2.65
CA TYR A 111 9.34 0.12 -3.24
C TYR A 111 8.96 1.19 -4.25
N PHE A 112 8.06 0.88 -5.19
CA PHE A 112 7.61 1.86 -6.18
C PHE A 112 6.89 3.05 -5.52
N LEU A 113 6.03 2.80 -4.54
CA LEU A 113 5.32 3.85 -3.79
C LEU A 113 6.29 4.79 -3.05
N MET A 114 7.27 4.23 -2.34
CA MET A 114 8.29 5.03 -1.65
C MET A 114 9.18 5.79 -2.61
N TYR A 115 9.56 5.19 -3.74
CA TYR A 115 10.38 5.85 -4.76
C TYR A 115 9.68 7.08 -5.35
N GLU A 116 8.40 6.96 -5.70
CA GLU A 116 7.57 8.08 -6.16
C GLU A 116 7.49 9.19 -5.09
N LEU A 117 7.25 8.82 -3.83
CA LEU A 117 7.15 9.79 -2.73
C LEU A 117 8.47 10.58 -2.56
N LEU A 118 9.61 9.89 -2.66
CA LEU A 118 10.93 10.50 -2.55
C LEU A 118 11.24 11.41 -3.75
N LEU A 119 10.81 11.02 -4.95
CA LEU A 119 10.95 11.85 -6.15
C LEU A 119 10.14 13.15 -6.04
N ARG A 120 8.92 13.08 -5.49
CA ARG A 120 8.09 14.27 -5.20
C ARG A 120 8.74 15.19 -4.18
N LEU A 121 9.29 14.64 -3.11
CA LEU A 121 10.03 15.43 -2.11
C LEU A 121 11.23 16.14 -2.75
N TYR A 122 12.00 15.42 -3.56
CA TYR A 122 13.17 15.99 -4.24
C TYR A 122 12.78 17.12 -5.22
N ALA A 123 11.72 16.94 -6.01
CA ALA A 123 11.20 17.97 -6.89
C ALA A 123 10.74 19.23 -6.11
N TYR A 124 10.02 19.04 -5.00
CA TYR A 124 9.59 20.14 -4.14
C TYR A 124 10.77 20.91 -3.53
N LEU A 125 11.82 20.20 -3.10
CA LEU A 125 13.02 20.81 -2.54
C LEU A 125 13.81 21.60 -3.58
N ILE A 126 13.88 21.13 -4.83
CA ILE A 126 14.51 21.88 -5.93
C ILE A 126 13.74 23.16 -6.22
N GLU A 127 12.41 23.07 -6.35
CA GLU A 127 11.57 24.22 -6.69
C GLU A 127 11.56 25.29 -5.60
N ASN A 128 11.69 24.90 -4.33
CA ASN A 128 11.71 25.81 -3.18
C ASN A 128 13.11 26.03 -2.60
N TYR A 129 14.16 25.63 -3.31
CA TYR A 129 15.53 25.65 -2.79
C TYR A 129 15.96 27.05 -2.33
N ASP A 130 15.70 28.07 -3.15
CA ASP A 130 16.06 29.47 -2.85
C ASP A 130 15.26 30.03 -1.67
N THR A 131 13.97 29.68 -1.57
CA THR A 131 13.07 30.10 -0.48
C THR A 131 13.49 29.47 0.85
N ILE A 132 13.89 28.20 0.83
CA ILE A 132 14.39 27.48 2.01
C ILE A 132 15.73 28.07 2.46
N LEU A 133 16.66 28.33 1.54
CA LEU A 133 17.93 29.00 1.84
C LEU A 133 17.74 30.38 2.46
N ALA A 134 16.77 31.17 1.97
CA ALA A 134 16.42 32.45 2.54
C ALA A 134 15.89 32.33 3.99
N SER A 135 15.12 31.29 4.29
CA SER A 135 14.59 31.05 5.65
C SER A 135 15.63 30.54 6.66
N VAL A 136 16.68 29.85 6.19
CA VAL A 136 17.77 29.32 7.03
C VAL A 136 18.90 30.35 7.22
N SER A 137 19.01 31.33 6.32
CA SER A 137 20.05 32.36 6.34
C SER A 137 19.67 33.65 7.11
N MET A 138 18.42 33.78 7.58
CA MET A 138 18.03 34.85 8.50
C MET A 138 18.12 34.37 9.96
N PRO A 139 19.10 34.86 10.75
CA PRO A 139 19.18 34.62 12.19
C PRO A 139 18.09 35.35 13.00
#